data_AF-A0A517QGB2-F1
#
_entry.id   AF-A0A517QGB2-F1
#
_cell.length_a   1.000
_cell.length_b   1.000
_cell.length_c   1.000
_cell.angle_alpha   90.00
_cell.angle_beta   90.00
_cell.angle_gamma   90.00
#
_symmetry.space_group_name_H-M   'P 1'
#
loop_
_entity.id
_entity.type
_entity.pdbx_description
1 polymer ?
#
loop_
_entity_poly.entity_id
_entity_poly.type
_entity_poly.pdbx_seq_one_letter_code
_entity_poly.pdbx_strand_id
1 'polypeptide(L)'
;MTQAELISFLESLGADVVVRKFGPQDTTPDSVCAYFVPEPEPFEGIRAWKYMLMLHEFEDGWAINYGQSPRTRALKGQELKALLTEWVREPNEKLFLQYGLE
;
A
#
# COMPACT_ATOMS: atom_id res chain seq x y z
N MET A 1 -4.17 -7.35 -11.63
CA MET A 1 -4.78 -7.61 -10.32
C MET A 1 -5.76 -6.49 -10.08
N THR A 2 -7.02 -6.83 -9.84
CA THR A 2 -8.09 -5.86 -9.58
C THR A 2 -7.95 -5.27 -8.18
N GLN A 3 -8.63 -4.15 -7.90
CA GLN A 3 -8.70 -3.58 -6.55
C GLN A 3 -9.23 -4.59 -5.53
N ALA A 4 -10.27 -5.36 -5.86
CA ALA A 4 -10.83 -6.36 -4.95
C ALA A 4 -9.82 -7.46 -4.61
N GLU A 5 -9.09 -7.97 -5.61
CA GLU A 5 -8.03 -8.97 -5.40
C GLU A 5 -6.89 -8.42 -4.52
N LEU A 6 -6.55 -7.14 -4.67
CA LEU A 6 -5.54 -6.49 -3.86
C LEU A 6 -6.01 -6.35 -2.40
N ILE A 7 -7.24 -5.88 -2.19
CA ILE A 7 -7.82 -5.74 -0.85
C ILE A 7 -7.84 -7.08 -0.12
N SER A 8 -8.41 -8.12 -0.74
CA SER A 8 -8.47 -9.46 -0.13
C SER A 8 -7.08 -10.02 0.18
N PHE A 9 -6.07 -9.72 -0.66
CA PHE A 9 -4.70 -10.11 -0.39
C PHE A 9 -4.12 -9.37 0.82
N LEU A 10 -4.30 -8.05 0.91
CA LEU A 10 -3.82 -7.24 2.03
C LEU A 10 -4.49 -7.66 3.36
N GLU A 11 -5.80 -7.89 3.35
CA GLU A 11 -6.54 -8.40 4.51
C GLU A 11 -6.01 -9.78 4.95
N SER A 12 -5.65 -10.65 4.01
CA SER A 12 -5.04 -11.96 4.32
C SER A 12 -3.65 -11.85 4.99
N LEU A 13 -2.98 -10.71 4.80
CA LEU A 13 -1.72 -10.36 5.48
C LEU A 13 -1.94 -9.65 6.83
N GLY A 14 -3.19 -9.49 7.27
CA GLY A 14 -3.56 -8.81 8.52
C GLY A 14 -3.68 -7.29 8.40
N ALA A 15 -3.83 -6.75 7.19
CA ALA A 15 -4.07 -5.32 7.01
C ALA A 15 -5.51 -4.95 7.37
N ASP A 16 -5.68 -3.81 8.04
CA ASP A 16 -6.91 -3.02 8.00
C ASP A 16 -6.86 -2.11 6.77
N VAL A 17 -7.82 -2.28 5.85
CA VAL A 17 -7.80 -1.66 4.53
C VAL A 17 -8.93 -0.65 4.39
N VAL A 18 -8.61 0.55 3.94
CA VAL A 18 -9.60 1.58 3.59
C VAL A 18 -9.34 2.14 2.19
N VAL A 19 -10.40 2.29 1.41
CA VAL A 19 -10.34 2.92 0.10
C VAL A 19 -10.61 4.42 0.26
N ARG A 20 -9.72 5.26 -0.26
CA ARG A 20 -9.78 6.72 -0.14
C ARG A 20 -9.54 7.39 -1.49
N LYS A 21 -10.31 8.44 -1.74
CA LYS A 21 -10.12 9.31 -2.91
C LYS A 21 -9.35 10.55 -2.49
N PHE A 22 -8.18 10.77 -3.07
CA PHE A 22 -7.34 11.93 -2.78
C PHE A 22 -7.32 12.91 -3.95
N GLY A 23 -8.36 13.72 -4.11
CA GLY A 23 -8.40 14.76 -5.15
C GLY A 23 -9.79 15.37 -5.36
N PRO A 24 -9.90 16.57 -5.97
CA PRO A 24 -11.16 17.27 -6.16
C PRO A 24 -11.99 16.79 -7.38
N GLN A 25 -11.71 15.64 -8.00
CA GLN A 25 -12.39 15.24 -9.25
C GLN A 25 -12.74 13.75 -9.34
N ASP A 26 -13.75 13.45 -10.17
CA ASP A 26 -14.18 12.09 -10.54
C ASP A 26 -13.08 11.25 -11.21
N THR A 27 -12.03 11.87 -11.72
CA THR A 27 -10.94 11.26 -12.51
C THR A 27 -9.75 10.80 -11.69
N THR A 28 -9.67 11.13 -10.39
CA THR A 28 -8.57 10.64 -9.55
C THR A 28 -8.84 9.19 -9.14
N PRO A 29 -7.97 8.23 -9.49
CA PRO A 29 -8.16 6.84 -9.11
C PRO A 29 -8.16 6.69 -7.59
N ASP A 30 -9.00 5.79 -7.11
CA ASP A 30 -9.08 5.47 -5.69
C ASP A 30 -7.75 4.91 -5.20
N SER A 31 -7.39 5.27 -3.98
CA SER A 31 -6.21 4.75 -3.30
C SER A 31 -6.63 3.70 -2.29
N VAL A 32 -5.95 2.57 -2.31
CA VAL A 32 -6.06 1.53 -1.28
C VAL A 32 -5.04 1.86 -0.20
N CYS A 33 -5.51 2.28 0.97
CA CYS A 33 -4.66 2.49 2.14
C CYS A 33 -4.69 1.23 3.00
N ALA A 34 -3.55 0.58 3.16
CA ALA A 34 -3.39 -0.63 3.95
C ALA A 34 -2.61 -0.32 5.24
N TYR A 35 -3.19 -0.65 6.39
CA TYR A 35 -2.59 -0.42 7.69
C TYR A 35 -2.33 -1.73 8.42
N PHE A 36 -1.11 -1.91 8.89
CA PHE A 36 -0.67 -3.16 9.54
C PHE A 36 -0.41 -2.89 11.01
N VAL A 37 -1.40 -3.18 11.85
CA VAL A 37 -1.31 -3.01 13.31
C VAL A 37 -0.46 -4.13 13.89
N PRO A 38 0.63 -3.84 14.63
CA PRO A 38 1.08 -4.79 15.64
C PRO A 38 0.01 -4.85 16.76
N GLU A 39 -0.68 -5.99 16.92
CA GLU A 39 -1.74 -6.19 17.93
C GLU A 39 -1.35 -5.72 19.37
N PRO A 40 -2.31 -5.32 20.22
CA PRO A 40 -3.29 -4.27 19.99
C PRO A 40 -3.28 -3.22 21.11
N GLU A 41 -3.39 -1.95 20.74
CA GLU A 41 -4.21 -1.02 21.51
C GLU A 41 -5.23 -0.37 20.56
N PRO A 42 -6.48 -0.18 21.01
CA PRO A 42 -7.45 0.60 20.27
C PRO A 42 -6.90 2.03 20.12
N PHE A 43 -6.54 2.38 18.90
CA PHE A 43 -5.84 3.62 18.62
C PHE A 43 -6.80 4.69 18.10
N GLU A 44 -7.10 5.67 18.96
CA GLU A 44 -7.93 6.86 18.65
C GLU A 44 -7.07 8.07 18.22
N GLY A 45 -6.08 7.88 17.33
CA GLY A 45 -5.16 8.95 16.88
C GLY A 45 -4.81 8.92 15.39
N ILE A 46 -3.78 9.69 14.98
CA ILE A 46 -3.20 9.64 13.62
C ILE A 46 -2.32 8.41 13.49
N ARG A 47 -2.75 7.42 12.69
CA ARG A 47 -2.05 6.12 12.55
C ARG A 47 -0.62 6.37 12.13
N ALA A 48 0.34 5.74 12.80
CA ALA A 48 1.75 5.97 12.53
C ALA A 48 2.07 5.59 11.07
N TRP A 49 2.49 6.58 10.27
CA TRP A 49 2.81 6.43 8.84
C TRP A 49 3.74 5.25 8.53
N LYS A 50 4.60 4.86 9.49
CA LYS A 50 5.51 3.71 9.39
C LYS A 50 4.82 2.34 9.18
N TYR A 51 3.52 2.24 9.41
CA TYR A 51 2.77 1.00 9.23
C TYR A 51 1.66 1.12 8.19
N MET A 52 1.68 2.19 7.39
CA MET A 52 0.69 2.46 6.38
C MET A 52 1.30 2.44 4.99
N LEU A 53 0.70 1.68 4.08
CA LEU A 53 0.99 1.72 2.65
C LEU A 53 -0.17 2.36 1.92
N MET A 54 0.13 3.25 0.98
CA MET A 54 -0.86 3.81 0.05
C MET A 54 -0.60 3.24 -1.34
N LEU A 55 -1.55 2.50 -1.87
CA LEU A 55 -1.46 1.90 -3.19
C LEU A 55 -2.37 2.63 -4.17
N HIS A 56 -1.80 3.03 -5.31
CA HIS A 56 -2.51 3.73 -6.37
C HIS A 56 -2.60 2.86 -7.61
N GLU A 57 -3.79 2.77 -8.18
CA GLU A 57 -4.02 2.05 -9.43
C GLU A 57 -3.51 2.86 -10.63
N PHE A 58 -2.84 2.18 -11.54
CA PHE A 58 -2.39 2.63 -12.84
C PHE A 58 -2.78 1.59 -13.90
N GLU A 59 -2.78 1.98 -15.18
CA GLU A 59 -3.04 1.05 -16.30
C GLU A 59 -2.18 -0.22 -16.20
N ASP A 60 -0.95 -0.05 -15.72
CA ASP A 60 0.05 -1.09 -15.59
C ASP A 60 0.23 -1.63 -14.15
N GLY A 61 -0.80 -1.57 -13.31
CA GLY A 61 -0.81 -2.21 -12.00
C GLY A 61 -0.83 -1.21 -10.86
N TRP A 62 -0.10 -1.49 -9.78
CA TRP A 62 -0.21 -0.71 -8.55
C TRP A 62 1.13 -0.10 -8.16
N ALA A 63 1.14 1.21 -7.91
CA ALA A 63 2.29 1.91 -7.37
C ALA A 63 2.12 2.08 -5.85
N ILE A 64 3.21 1.93 -5.10
CA ILE A 64 3.23 2.04 -3.65
C ILE A 64 3.85 3.38 -3.26
N ASN A 65 3.13 4.12 -2.43
CA ASN A 65 3.58 5.30 -1.72
C ASN A 65 3.76 4.93 -0.24
N TYR A 66 4.96 5.17 0.30
CA TYR A 66 5.29 4.89 1.70
C TYR A 66 6.08 6.03 2.32
N GLY A 67 5.52 6.66 3.35
CA GLY A 67 6.17 7.75 4.09
C GLY A 67 6.67 8.87 3.18
N GLN A 68 7.98 9.15 3.23
CA GLN A 68 8.67 10.11 2.35
C GLN A 68 9.49 9.42 1.25
N SER A 69 9.43 8.10 1.13
CA SER A 69 10.16 7.37 0.10
C SER A 69 9.62 7.72 -1.29
N PRO A 70 10.46 7.70 -2.34
CA PRO A 70 10.00 7.80 -3.71
C PRO A 70 8.94 6.74 -4.00
N ARG A 71 7.90 7.14 -4.74
CA ARG A 71 6.88 6.23 -5.23
C ARG A 71 7.52 5.14 -6.09
N THR A 72 7.06 3.91 -5.94
CA THR A 72 7.50 2.84 -6.84
C THR A 72 6.95 3.05 -8.26
N ARG A 73 7.54 2.40 -9.26
CA ARG A 73 6.84 2.11 -10.51
C ARG A 73 5.59 1.25 -10.24
N ALA A 74 4.71 1.15 -11.22
CA ALA A 74 3.58 0.23 -11.14
C ALA A 74 4.08 -1.23 -11.14
N LEU A 75 3.59 -2.02 -10.18
CA LEU A 75 3.91 -3.43 -9.98
C LEU A 75 2.68 -4.29 -10.24
N LYS A 76 2.89 -5.49 -10.81
CA LYS A 76 1.80 -6.39 -11.21
C LYS A 76 1.89 -7.75 -10.51
N GLY A 77 0.71 -8.33 -10.25
CA GLY A 77 0.56 -9.75 -9.93
C GLY A 77 1.48 -10.23 -8.82
N GLN A 78 2.36 -11.18 -9.12
CA GLN A 78 3.25 -11.82 -8.16
C GLN A 78 4.34 -10.90 -7.63
N GLU A 79 4.84 -9.95 -8.45
CA GLU A 79 5.86 -8.99 -8.04
C GLU A 79 5.34 -8.10 -6.91
N LEU A 80 4.13 -7.55 -7.09
CA LEU A 80 3.44 -6.76 -6.06
C LEU A 80 3.22 -7.59 -4.79
N LYS A 81 2.71 -8.82 -4.92
CA LYS A 81 2.45 -9.71 -3.77
C LYS A 81 3.72 -10.03 -2.98
N ALA A 82 4.82 -10.32 -3.68
CA ALA A 82 6.10 -10.64 -3.06
C ALA A 82 6.61 -9.45 -2.23
N LEU A 83 6.63 -8.25 -2.82
CA LEU A 83 7.07 -7.04 -2.14
C LEU A 83 6.22 -6.72 -0.90
N LEU A 84 4.90 -6.80 -1.03
CA LEU A 84 3.98 -6.56 0.09
C LEU A 84 4.16 -7.59 1.21
N THR A 85 4.30 -8.87 0.86
CA THR A 85 4.55 -9.93 1.85
C THR A 85 5.86 -9.71 2.60
N GLU A 86 6.91 -9.33 1.87
CA GLU A 86 8.22 -9.07 2.46
C GLU A 86 8.18 -7.86 3.39
N TRP A 87 7.54 -6.76 2.96
CA TRP A 87 7.39 -5.57 3.78
C TRP A 87 6.56 -5.83 5.04
N VAL A 88 5.48 -6.64 4.97
CA VAL A 88 4.69 -6.99 6.16
C VAL A 88 5.51 -7.80 7.16
N ARG A 89 6.36 -8.72 6.67
CA ARG A 89 7.23 -9.53 7.52
C ARG A 89 8.30 -8.68 8.20
N GLU A 90 8.90 -7.74 7.46
CA GLU A 90 9.97 -6.87 7.96
C GLU A 90 9.80 -5.45 7.37
N PRO A 91 9.02 -4.57 8.03
CA PRO A 91 8.74 -3.23 7.51
C PRO A 91 10.02 -2.41 7.34
N ASN A 92 10.45 -2.24 6.09
CA ASN A 92 11.68 -1.55 5.74
C ASN A 92 11.48 -0.72 4.46
N GLU A 93 11.68 0.60 4.57
CA GLU A 93 11.50 1.53 3.45
C GLU A 93 12.47 1.27 2.28
N LYS A 94 13.63 0.68 2.57
CA LYS A 94 14.64 0.35 1.57
C LYS A 94 14.15 -0.68 0.54
N LEU A 95 13.12 -1.47 0.89
CA LEU A 95 12.48 -2.40 -0.03
C LEU A 95 11.86 -1.68 -1.22
N PHE A 96 11.35 -0.45 -1.04
CA PHE A 96 10.73 0.32 -2.12
C PHE A 96 11.74 1.01 -3.03
N LEU A 97 12.95 1.32 -2.53
CA LEU A 97 13.97 2.03 -3.29
C LEU A 97 14.40 1.26 -4.55
N GLN A 98 14.39 -0.08 -4.50
CA GLN A 98 14.71 -0.94 -5.65
C GLN A 98 13.66 -0.88 -6.76
N TYR A 99 12.48 -0.33 -6.46
CA TYR A 99 11.36 -0.19 -7.37
C TYR A 99 11.03 1.27 -7.67
N GLY A 100 11.85 2.22 -7.19
CA GLY A 100 11.68 3.64 -7.46
C GLY A 100 11.70 3.95 -8.96
N LEU A 101 10.98 4.99 -9.36
CA LEU A 101 11.17 5.58 -10.68
C LEU A 101 12.53 6.30 -10.69
N GLU A 102 13.37 5.99 -11.69
CA GLU A 102 14.60 6.76 -11.99
C GLU A 102 14.29 8.24 -12.28
#